data_AF-A0A969YUM2-F1
#
_entry.id   AF-A0A969YUM2-F1
#
_cell.length_a   1.000
_cell.length_b   1.000
_cell.length_c   1.000
_cell.angle_alpha   90.00
_cell.angle_beta   90.00
_cell.angle_gamma   90.00
#
_symmetry.space_group_name_H-M   'P 1'
#
loop_
_entity.id
_entity.type
_entity.pdbx_description
1 polymer ?
#
loop_
_entity_poly.entity_id
_entity_poly.type
_entity_poly.pdbx_seq_one_letter_code
_entity_poly.pdbx_strand_id
1 'polypeptide(L)' 'APLILDLVLFMDLAQRVGMSGIQEWLSFYFKSPMHKANLYPEHDLFIQLMKLKNTLRYLMGEEQITHFGLDYYMNGEEG' A
#
# COMPACT_ATOMS: atom_id res chain seq x y z
N ALA A 1 1.26 16.95 11.80
CA ALA A 1 0.62 17.79 10.76
C ALA A 1 0.71 17.19 9.36
N PRO A 2 1.88 16.77 8.81
CA PRO A 2 1.95 16.25 7.42
C PRO A 2 1.23 14.89 7.24
N LEU A 3 1.39 13.97 8.21
CA LEU A 3 0.81 12.62 8.16
C LEU A 3 -0.72 12.57 7.97
N ILE A 4 -1.44 13.54 8.55
CA ILE A 4 -2.91 13.59 8.50
C ILE A 4 -3.37 14.05 7.11
N LEU A 5 -2.64 14.99 6.49
CA LEU A 5 -2.96 15.47 5.16
C LEU A 5 -2.85 14.32 4.14
N ASP A 6 -1.76 13.55 4.21
CA ASP A 6 -1.56 12.38 3.35
C ASP A 6 -2.68 11.36 3.51
N LEU A 7 -3.07 11.07 4.77
CA LEU A 7 -4.17 10.15 5.06
C LEU A 7 -5.50 10.64 4.45
N VAL A 8 -5.83 11.94 4.57
CA VAL A 8 -7.05 12.50 4.00
C VAL A 8 -7.05 12.40 2.47
N LEU A 9 -5.91 12.70 1.83
CA LEU A 9 -5.76 12.58 0.37
C LEU A 9 -5.95 11.14 -0.10
N PHE A 10 -5.38 10.16 0.60
CA PHE A 10 -5.54 8.75 0.23
C PHE A 10 -6.95 8.21 0.52
N MET A 11 -7.63 8.70 1.57
CA MET A 11 -9.04 8.38 1.80
C MET A 11 -9.95 8.94 0.69
N ASP A 12 -9.73 10.17 0.24
CA ASP A 12 -10.47 10.77 -0.89
C ASP A 12 -10.21 9.99 -2.19
N LEU A 13 -8.94 9.60 -2.45
CA LEU A 13 -8.60 8.73 -3.57
C LEU A 13 -9.37 7.40 -3.52
N ALA A 14 -9.34 6.71 -2.37
CA ALA A 14 -10.03 5.43 -2.17
C ALA A 14 -11.53 5.56 -2.49
N GLN A 15 -12.16 6.64 -2.03
CA GLN A 15 -13.57 6.92 -2.31
C GLN A 15 -13.82 7.14 -3.81
N ARG A 16 -12.97 7.91 -4.51
CA ARG A 16 -13.13 8.20 -5.95
C ARG A 16 -12.98 6.97 -6.83
N VAL A 17 -12.12 6.02 -6.44
CA VAL A 17 -11.92 4.77 -7.17
C VAL A 17 -12.89 3.66 -6.73
N GLY A 18 -13.85 3.98 -5.86
CA GLY A 18 -14.91 3.05 -5.44
C GLY A 18 -14.47 1.99 -4.43
N MET A 19 -13.33 2.16 -3.77
CA MET A 19 -12.89 1.25 -2.71
C MET A 19 -13.76 1.40 -1.46
N SER A 20 -14.21 0.27 -0.90
CA SER A 20 -15.03 0.22 0.31
C SER A 20 -14.54 -0.85 1.27
N GLY A 21 -14.99 -0.79 2.53
CA GLY A 21 -14.54 -1.71 3.59
C GLY A 21 -13.17 -1.35 4.16
N ILE A 22 -12.49 -2.34 4.74
CA ILE A 22 -11.22 -2.16 5.45
C ILE A 22 -10.10 -1.83 4.44
N GLN A 23 -9.55 -0.63 4.54
CA GLN A 23 -8.45 -0.15 3.69
C GLN A 23 -7.09 -0.51 4.33
N GLU A 24 -6.70 -1.79 4.29
CA GLU A 24 -5.47 -2.26 4.94
C GLU A 24 -4.20 -1.61 4.39
N TRP A 25 -4.20 -1.10 3.15
CA TRP A 25 -3.06 -0.39 2.55
C TRP A 25 -2.77 0.96 3.21
N LEU A 26 -3.74 1.53 3.95
CA LEU A 26 -3.55 2.73 4.77
C LEU A 26 -2.91 2.43 6.13
N SER A 27 -2.65 1.15 6.46
CA SER A 27 -2.08 0.73 7.74
C SER A 27 -0.77 1.43 8.09
N PHE A 28 0.00 1.85 7.06
CA PHE A 28 1.23 2.62 7.20
C PHE A 28 1.06 3.90 8.04
N TYR A 29 -0.14 4.50 8.03
CA TYR A 29 -0.45 5.74 8.76
C TYR A 29 -0.97 5.50 10.18
N PHE A 30 -1.22 4.25 10.59
CA PHE A 30 -1.86 3.91 11.87
C PHE A 30 -0.93 3.13 12.81
N LYS A 31 -0.91 3.55 14.09
CA LYS A 31 -0.19 2.82 15.15
C LYS A 31 -0.79 1.43 15.43
N SER A 32 -2.10 1.31 15.26
CA SER A 32 -2.85 0.06 15.44
C SER A 32 -3.80 -0.08 14.26
N PRO A 33 -3.39 -0.79 13.19
CA PRO A 33 -4.17 -0.82 11.97
C PRO A 33 -5.45 -1.64 12.14
N MET A 34 -6.48 -1.31 11.38
CA MET A 34 -7.70 -2.10 11.29
C MET A 34 -7.43 -3.33 10.41
N HIS A 35 -7.83 -4.50 10.88
CA HIS A 35 -7.69 -5.76 10.15
C HIS A 35 -8.98 -6.57 10.32
N LYS A 36 -9.22 -7.53 9.42
CA LYS A 36 -10.28 -8.52 9.64
C LYS A 36 -10.04 -9.30 10.93
N ALA A 37 -11.12 -9.70 11.60
CA ALA A 37 -11.09 -10.34 12.93
C ALA A 37 -10.22 -11.62 13.04
N ASN A 38 -9.88 -12.26 11.90
CA ASN A 38 -9.06 -13.47 11.86
C ASN A 38 -7.68 -13.27 11.20
N LEU A 39 -7.27 -12.03 10.96
CA LEU A 39 -5.95 -11.70 10.39
C LEU A 39 -5.03 -11.15 11.48
N TYR A 40 -3.79 -11.64 11.49
CA TYR A 40 -2.77 -11.07 12.35
C TYR A 40 -2.44 -9.65 11.86
N PRO A 41 -2.42 -8.64 12.73
CA PRO A 41 -2.09 -7.29 12.34
C PRO A 41 -0.65 -7.23 11.82
N GLU A 42 -0.48 -6.70 10.61
CA GLU A 42 0.85 -6.49 10.04
C GLU A 42 1.46 -5.24 10.68
N HIS A 43 2.59 -5.40 11.35
CA HIS A 43 3.28 -4.31 12.07
C HIS A 43 4.64 -3.95 11.45
N ASP A 44 5.07 -4.65 10.40
CA ASP A 44 6.29 -4.30 9.67
C ASP A 44 6.05 -3.09 8.74
N LEU A 45 6.73 -1.98 9.03
CA LEU A 45 6.63 -0.74 8.26
C LEU A 45 7.01 -0.92 6.78
N PHE A 46 7.91 -1.84 6.45
CA PHE A 46 8.29 -2.11 5.06
C PHE A 46 7.18 -2.84 4.31
N ILE A 47 6.53 -3.81 4.96
CA ILE A 47 5.39 -4.52 4.37
C ILE A 47 4.20 -3.57 4.21
N GLN A 48 3.93 -2.71 5.19
CA GLN A 48 2.89 -1.69 5.09
C GLN A 48 3.17 -0.67 3.97
N LEU A 49 4.43 -0.23 3.82
CA LEU A 49 4.84 0.64 2.72
C LEU A 49 4.71 -0.05 1.35
N MET A 50 5.06 -1.34 1.27
CA MET A 50 4.88 -2.15 0.07
C MET A 50 3.39 -2.25 -0.30
N LYS A 51 2.50 -2.50 0.67
CA LYS A 51 1.04 -2.51 0.45
C LYS A 51 0.56 -1.18 -0.11
N LEU A 52 0.97 -0.05 0.48
CA LEU A 52 0.65 1.29 -0.01
C LEU A 52 1.09 1.49 -1.47
N LYS A 53 2.36 1.19 -1.79
CA LYS A 53 2.91 1.33 -3.14
C LYS A 53 2.19 0.42 -4.14
N ASN A 54 1.97 -0.84 -3.80
CA ASN A 54 1.32 -1.81 -4.70
C ASN A 54 -0.14 -1.46 -4.98
N THR A 55 -0.85 -0.88 -4.01
CA THR A 55 -2.19 -0.34 -4.25
C THR A 55 -2.18 0.80 -5.25
N LEU A 56 -1.25 1.77 -5.12
CA LEU A 56 -1.14 2.87 -6.07
C LEU A 56 -0.74 2.39 -7.47
N ARG A 57 0.21 1.47 -7.58
CA ARG A 57 0.61 0.84 -8.85
C ARG A 57 -0.58 0.13 -9.51
N TYR A 58 -1.33 -0.65 -8.74
CA TYR A 58 -2.54 -1.30 -9.22
C TYR A 58 -3.57 -0.29 -9.76
N LEU A 59 -3.81 0.81 -9.04
CA LEU A 59 -4.72 1.87 -9.50
C LEU A 59 -4.23 2.58 -10.77
N MET A 60 -2.91 2.62 -11.00
CA MET A 60 -2.30 3.17 -12.20
C MET A 60 -2.17 2.16 -13.36
N GLY A 61 -2.54 0.89 -13.15
CA GLY A 61 -2.35 -0.18 -14.14
C GLY A 61 -0.90 -0.66 -14.27
N GLU A 62 -0.06 -0.40 -13.26
CA GLU A 62 1.33 -0.84 -13.19
C GLU A 62 1.50 -2.17 -12.42
N GLU A 63 2.62 -2.85 -12.66
CA GLU A 63 2.86 -4.25 -12.27
C GLU A 63 2.86 -4.62 -10.78
N GLN A 64 2.69 -3.80 -9.75
CA GLN A 64 3.05 -4.22 -8.36
C GLN A 64 4.54 -4.58 -8.18
N ILE A 65 5.05 -4.33 -6.99
CA ILE A 65 6.43 -4.62 -6.60
C ILE A 65 6.41 -5.93 -5.83
N THR A 66 7.27 -6.85 -6.26
CA THR A 66 7.53 -8.10 -5.54
C THR A 66 8.92 -8.02 -4.92
N HIS A 67 9.06 -8.27 -3.62
CA HIS A 67 10.38 -8.29 -2.98
C HIS A 67 11.10 -9.63 -3.20
N PHE A 68 11.28 -10.06 -4.46
CA PHE A 68 12.13 -11.23 -4.77
C PHE A 68 13.62 -10.87 -4.77
N GLY A 69 13.97 -9.58 -4.81
CA GLY A 69 15.37 -9.12 -4.84
C GLY A 69 16.13 -9.47 -6.14
N LEU A 70 15.47 -10.19 -7.05
CA LEU A 70 15.99 -10.63 -8.34
C LEU A 70 15.49 -9.79 -9.51
N ASP A 71 14.50 -8.92 -9.28
CA ASP A 71 13.84 -8.15 -10.34
C ASP A 71 14.82 -7.23 -11.10
N TYR A 72 15.86 -6.70 -10.42
CA TYR A 72 16.96 -5.95 -11.05
C TYR A 72 17.80 -6.79 -12.03
N TYR A 73 17.90 -8.10 -11.80
CA TYR A 73 18.66 -9.02 -12.64
C TYR A 73 17.79 -9.68 -13.70
N MET A 74 16.50 -9.84 -13.43
CA MET A 74 15.56 -10.57 -14.29
C MET A 74 14.84 -9.67 -15.30
N ASN A 75 14.59 -8.39 -14.97
CA ASN A 75 13.79 -7.51 -15.84
C ASN A 75 14.59 -6.66 -16.83
N GLY A 76 15.92 -6.75 -16.87
CA GLY A 76 16.74 -6.35 -18.03
C GLY A 76 16.54 -4.95 -18.62
N GLU A 77 15.93 -4.00 -17.91
CA GLU A 77 15.88 -2.60 -18.34
C GLU A 77 17.24 -1.96 -18.01
N GLU A 78 18.18 -2.13 -18.94
CA GLU A 78 19.35 -1.26 -19.06
C GLU A 78 18.87 0.19 -19.18
N GLY A 79 19.37 1.05 -18.30
CA GLY A 79 18.98 2.47 -18.23
C GLY A 79 19.41 3.31 -19.42
#